data_AF-A0ABD1C616-F1
#
_entry.id   AF-A0ABD1C616-F1
#
_cell.length_a   1.000
_cell.length_b   1.000
_cell.length_c   1.000
_cell.angle_alpha   90.00
_cell.angle_beta   90.00
_cell.angle_gamma   90.00
#
_symmetry.space_group_name_H-M   'P 1'
#
loop_
_entity.id
_entity.type
_entity.pdbx_description
1 polymer ?
#
loop_
_entity_poly.entity_id
_entity_poly.type
_entity_poly.pdbx_seq_one_letter_code
_entity_poly.pdbx_strand_id
1 'polypeptide(L)'
;METSGHEMGVPGYRQSDLKKSFKSALRSLLTACSKHDFYDIFSKFSKAEQELLYRLYTQVVVNLHQTLEDEFDAQCHETQVGPILDTVEQLVEEQSLDPLFSDKTNVMDIANDLTTAKKSEIQKLSSLLQRAEEQNRQMEARIDLLRKQTQEVSGTADRVQKLKDGISGYFEGNDKLPPI
;
A
#
# COMPACT_ATOMS: atom_id res chain seq x y z
N MET A 1 -32.91 6.89 -12.37
CA MET A 1 -33.07 5.53 -11.82
C MET A 1 -32.61 4.60 -12.93
N GLU A 2 -31.30 4.42 -13.03
CA GLU A 2 -30.68 3.66 -14.12
C GLU A 2 -30.64 2.19 -13.71
N THR A 3 -31.40 1.38 -14.43
CA THR A 3 -31.32 -0.07 -14.36
C THR A 3 -30.04 -0.50 -15.05
N SER A 4 -28.98 -0.74 -14.27
CA SER A 4 -27.76 -1.37 -14.77
C SER A 4 -28.10 -2.78 -15.24
N GLY A 5 -27.92 -3.00 -16.55
CA GLY A 5 -28.13 -4.29 -17.19
C GLY A 5 -27.35 -5.37 -16.47
N HIS A 6 -28.06 -6.40 -16.04
CA HIS A 6 -27.47 -7.66 -15.62
C HIS A 6 -26.96 -8.32 -16.92
N GLU A 7 -25.72 -7.98 -17.31
CA GLU A 7 -25.01 -8.78 -18.30
C GLU A 7 -24.98 -10.20 -17.76
N MET A 8 -25.60 -11.11 -18.51
CA MET A 8 -25.64 -12.53 -18.24
C MET A 8 -24.23 -13.07 -18.48
N GLY A 9 -23.34 -12.81 -17.52
CA GLY A 9 -21.97 -13.27 -17.50
C GLY A 9 -21.92 -14.79 -17.51
N VAL A 10 -20.86 -15.33 -18.09
CA VAL A 10 -20.56 -16.75 -17.98
C VAL A 10 -20.47 -17.09 -16.49
N PRO A 11 -21.20 -18.11 -15.99
CA PRO A 11 -21.14 -18.54 -14.60
C PRO A 11 -19.71 -18.71 -14.12
N GLY A 12 -19.38 -18.18 -12.94
CA GLY A 12 -18.08 -18.37 -12.32
C GLY A 12 -17.75 -19.85 -12.10
N TYR A 13 -16.46 -20.18 -11.97
CA TYR A 13 -16.06 -21.57 -11.69
C TYR A 13 -16.64 -22.06 -10.37
N ARG A 14 -16.83 -21.18 -9.37
CA ARG A 14 -17.39 -21.54 -8.05
C ARG A 14 -18.82 -22.06 -8.15
N GLN A 15 -19.67 -21.39 -8.92
CA GLN A 15 -21.05 -21.83 -9.14
C GLN A 15 -21.08 -23.18 -9.87
N SER A 16 -20.25 -23.31 -10.90
CA SER A 16 -20.12 -24.54 -11.68
C SER A 16 -19.67 -25.72 -10.81
N ASP A 17 -18.71 -25.49 -9.91
CA ASP A 17 -18.18 -26.51 -9.01
C ASP A 17 -19.16 -26.94 -7.93
N LEU A 18 -19.96 -25.99 -7.40
CA LEU A 18 -21.06 -26.31 -6.50
C LEU A 18 -22.06 -27.27 -7.19
N LYS A 19 -22.51 -26.92 -8.40
CA LYS A 19 -23.47 -27.75 -9.17
C LYS A 19 -22.90 -29.12 -9.51
N LYS A 20 -21.64 -29.19 -9.94
CA LYS A 20 -20.96 -30.47 -10.23
C LYS A 20 -20.84 -31.33 -8.99
N SER A 21 -20.46 -30.75 -7.85
CA SER A 21 -20.29 -31.46 -6.58
C SER A 21 -21.61 -32.05 -6.10
N PHE A 22 -22.69 -31.26 -6.14
CA PHE A 22 -24.04 -31.73 -5.80
C PHE A 22 -24.47 -32.90 -6.69
N LYS A 23 -24.38 -32.76 -8.02
CA LYS A 23 -24.74 -33.85 -8.95
C LYS A 23 -23.90 -35.11 -8.72
N SER A 24 -22.62 -34.97 -8.39
CA SER A 24 -21.76 -36.11 -8.11
C SER A 24 -22.14 -36.83 -6.81
N ALA A 25 -22.44 -36.07 -5.74
CA ALA A 25 -22.90 -36.64 -4.48
C ALA A 25 -24.26 -37.33 -4.64
N LEU A 26 -25.20 -36.69 -5.34
CA LEU A 26 -26.53 -37.22 -5.62
C LEU A 26 -26.47 -38.54 -6.39
N ARG A 27 -25.71 -38.56 -7.50
CA ARG A 27 -25.48 -39.78 -8.28
C ARG A 27 -24.90 -40.89 -7.41
N SER A 28 -23.86 -40.59 -6.62
CA SER A 28 -23.21 -41.59 -5.76
C SER A 28 -24.19 -42.17 -4.73
N LEU A 29 -25.06 -41.34 -4.14
CA LEU A 29 -26.07 -41.76 -3.18
C LEU A 29 -27.15 -42.64 -3.84
N LEU A 30 -27.66 -42.21 -4.99
CA LEU A 30 -28.80 -42.85 -5.65
C LEU A 30 -28.42 -44.11 -6.44
N THR A 31 -27.15 -44.29 -6.78
CA THR A 31 -26.64 -45.49 -7.47
C THR A 31 -25.88 -46.45 -6.54
N ALA A 32 -26.04 -46.34 -5.23
CA ALA A 32 -25.32 -47.17 -4.25
C ALA A 32 -25.76 -48.65 -4.26
N CYS A 33 -27.02 -48.93 -4.62
CA CYS A 33 -27.54 -50.30 -4.68
C CYS A 33 -27.38 -50.87 -6.10
N SER A 34 -26.60 -51.95 -6.22
CA SER A 34 -26.48 -52.66 -7.49
C SER A 34 -27.69 -53.58 -7.74
N LYS A 35 -27.88 -54.01 -9.00
CA LYS A 35 -28.91 -55.01 -9.34
C LYS A 35 -28.71 -56.32 -8.57
N HIS A 36 -27.47 -56.71 -8.31
CA HIS A 36 -27.15 -57.93 -7.55
C HIS A 36 -27.57 -57.78 -6.08
N ASP A 37 -27.18 -56.69 -5.42
CA ASP A 37 -27.55 -56.43 -4.01
C ASP A 37 -29.06 -56.39 -3.84
N PHE A 38 -29.77 -55.79 -4.80
CA PHE A 38 -31.23 -55.78 -4.83
C PHE A 38 -31.81 -57.19 -4.87
N TYR A 39 -31.26 -58.08 -5.69
CA TYR A 39 -31.77 -59.46 -5.81
C TYR A 39 -31.49 -60.30 -4.56
N ASP A 40 -30.35 -60.07 -3.91
CA ASP A 40 -30.04 -60.71 -2.62
C ASP A 40 -31.01 -60.28 -1.52
N ILE A 41 -31.33 -58.97 -1.44
CA ILE A 41 -32.33 -58.43 -0.49
C ILE A 41 -33.70 -59.06 -0.73
N PHE A 42 -34.10 -59.21 -2.00
CA PHE A 42 -35.37 -59.81 -2.40
C PHE A 42 -35.25 -61.30 -2.77
N SER A 43 -34.31 -62.03 -2.17
CA SER A 43 -34.01 -63.44 -2.49
C SER A 43 -35.17 -64.42 -2.27
N LYS A 44 -36.17 -64.04 -1.46
CA LYS A 44 -37.39 -64.83 -1.22
C LYS A 44 -38.40 -64.75 -2.36
N PHE A 45 -38.27 -63.77 -3.25
CA PHE A 45 -39.16 -63.58 -4.40
C PHE A 45 -38.67 -64.37 -5.60
N SER A 46 -39.58 -64.69 -6.52
CA SER A 46 -39.22 -65.26 -7.82
C SER A 46 -38.43 -64.24 -8.65
N LYS A 47 -37.66 -64.73 -9.64
CA LYS A 47 -36.91 -63.84 -10.54
C LYS A 47 -37.80 -62.83 -11.28
N ALA A 48 -39.03 -63.22 -11.64
CA ALA A 48 -39.97 -62.33 -12.32
C ALA A 48 -40.44 -61.19 -11.40
N GLU A 49 -40.69 -61.49 -10.13
CA GLU A 49 -41.04 -60.48 -9.12
C GLU A 49 -39.84 -59.56 -8.82
N GLN A 50 -38.64 -60.11 -8.71
CA GLN A 50 -37.41 -59.34 -8.52
C GLN A 50 -37.15 -58.36 -9.68
N GLU A 51 -37.33 -58.79 -10.94
CA GLU A 51 -37.26 -57.93 -12.12
C GLU A 51 -38.27 -56.78 -12.06
N LEU A 52 -39.53 -57.08 -11.71
CA LEU A 52 -40.59 -56.08 -11.60
C LEU A 52 -40.29 -55.05 -10.50
N LEU A 53 -39.87 -55.52 -9.33
CA LEU A 53 -39.47 -54.67 -8.20
C LEU A 53 -38.26 -53.81 -8.54
N TYR A 54 -37.26 -54.36 -9.22
CA TYR A 54 -36.08 -53.61 -9.63
C TYR A 54 -36.40 -52.52 -10.65
N ARG A 55 -37.35 -52.79 -11.56
CA ARG A 55 -37.87 -51.77 -12.50
C ARG A 55 -38.57 -50.63 -11.76
N LEU A 56 -39.41 -50.95 -10.77
CA LEU A 56 -40.04 -49.94 -9.92
C LEU A 56 -39.01 -49.13 -9.14
N TYR A 57 -38.04 -49.80 -8.51
CA TYR A 57 -36.94 -49.16 -7.80
C TYR A 57 -36.19 -48.17 -8.68
N THR A 58 -35.81 -48.60 -9.89
CA THR A 58 -35.10 -47.75 -10.86
C THR A 58 -35.96 -46.53 -11.24
N GLN A 59 -37.26 -46.72 -11.45
CA GLN A 59 -38.17 -45.61 -11.75
C GLN A 59 -38.23 -44.59 -10.60
N VAL A 60 -38.31 -45.06 -9.36
CA VAL A 60 -38.30 -44.20 -8.17
C VAL A 60 -36.98 -43.43 -8.08
N VAL A 61 -35.85 -44.10 -8.30
CA VAL A 61 -34.52 -43.48 -8.28
C VAL A 61 -34.39 -42.40 -9.34
N VAL A 62 -34.82 -42.65 -10.58
CA VAL A 62 -34.77 -41.67 -11.67
C VAL A 62 -35.64 -40.45 -11.36
N ASN A 63 -36.87 -40.67 -10.90
CA ASN A 63 -37.77 -39.57 -10.53
C ASN A 63 -37.19 -38.75 -9.38
N LEU A 64 -36.66 -39.40 -8.35
CA LEU A 64 -36.05 -38.74 -7.20
C LEU A 64 -34.80 -37.93 -7.61
N HIS A 65 -33.99 -38.45 -8.53
CA HIS A 65 -32.83 -37.74 -9.06
C HIS A 65 -33.26 -36.43 -9.75
N GLN A 66 -34.28 -36.49 -10.61
CA GLN A 66 -34.79 -35.31 -11.30
C GLN A 66 -35.38 -34.29 -10.32
N THR A 67 -36.24 -34.73 -9.41
CA THR A 67 -36.87 -33.84 -8.42
C THR A 67 -35.85 -33.13 -7.54
N LEU A 68 -34.81 -33.82 -7.07
CA LEU A 68 -33.77 -33.21 -6.24
C LEU A 68 -32.89 -32.23 -7.02
N GLU A 69 -32.60 -32.51 -8.29
CA GLU A 69 -31.88 -31.53 -9.13
C GLU A 69 -32.70 -30.28 -9.38
N ASP A 70 -33.99 -30.43 -9.69
CA ASP A 70 -34.89 -29.30 -9.97
C ASP A 70 -35.09 -28.44 -8.71
N GLU A 71 -35.32 -29.07 -7.55
CA GLU A 71 -35.47 -28.37 -6.27
C GLU A 71 -34.17 -27.64 -5.87
N PHE A 72 -33.01 -28.27 -6.08
CA PHE A 72 -31.73 -27.64 -5.82
C PHE A 72 -31.51 -26.41 -6.71
N ASP A 73 -31.77 -26.53 -8.03
CA ASP A 73 -31.62 -25.42 -8.97
C ASP A 73 -32.61 -24.27 -8.66
N ALA A 74 -33.83 -24.58 -8.22
CA ALA A 74 -34.83 -23.61 -7.78
C ALA A 74 -34.39 -22.90 -6.49
N GLN A 75 -33.94 -23.64 -5.48
CA GLN A 75 -33.46 -23.09 -4.22
C GLN A 75 -32.23 -22.19 -4.44
N CYS A 76 -31.29 -22.60 -5.29
CA CYS A 76 -30.11 -21.79 -5.64
C CYS A 76 -30.50 -20.48 -6.33
N HIS A 77 -31.54 -20.48 -7.18
CA HIS A 77 -32.08 -19.26 -7.77
C HIS A 77 -32.75 -18.37 -6.73
N GLU A 78 -33.63 -18.92 -5.89
CA GLU A 78 -34.36 -18.18 -4.86
C GLU A 78 -33.40 -17.51 -3.86
N THR A 79 -32.38 -18.25 -3.43
CA THR A 79 -31.39 -17.77 -2.47
C THR A 79 -30.24 -16.98 -3.10
N GLN A 80 -30.26 -16.77 -4.41
CA GLN A 80 -29.23 -16.04 -5.16
C GLN A 80 -27.80 -16.56 -4.94
N VAL A 81 -27.65 -17.87 -4.73
CA VAL A 81 -26.33 -18.50 -4.48
C VAL A 81 -25.37 -18.28 -5.65
N GLY A 82 -25.86 -18.35 -6.89
CA GLY A 82 -25.06 -18.09 -8.09
C GLY A 82 -24.42 -16.69 -8.08
N PRO A 83 -25.22 -15.62 -8.08
CA PRO A 83 -24.71 -14.24 -8.03
C PRO A 83 -23.78 -13.96 -6.84
N ILE A 84 -24.06 -14.53 -5.66
CA ILE A 84 -23.19 -14.39 -4.49
C ILE A 84 -21.83 -15.05 -4.74
N LEU A 85 -21.81 -16.26 -5.29
CA LEU A 85 -20.57 -16.97 -5.61
C LEU A 85 -19.77 -16.24 -6.70
N ASP A 86 -20.44 -15.69 -7.71
CA ASP A 86 -19.79 -14.88 -8.76
C ASP A 86 -19.18 -13.60 -8.17
N THR A 87 -19.89 -12.94 -7.25
CA THR A 87 -19.36 -11.76 -6.53
C THR A 87 -18.13 -12.12 -5.69
N VAL A 88 -18.16 -13.25 -4.98
CA VAL A 88 -17.00 -13.73 -4.22
C VAL A 88 -15.83 -14.04 -5.13
N GLU A 89 -16.08 -14.66 -6.28
CA GLU A 89 -15.06 -14.95 -7.29
C GLU A 89 -14.38 -13.66 -7.79
N GLN A 90 -15.19 -12.67 -8.17
CA GLN A 90 -14.71 -11.35 -8.59
C GLN A 90 -13.89 -10.67 -7.49
N LEU A 91 -14.37 -10.62 -6.24
CA LEU A 91 -13.65 -9.97 -5.14
C LEU A 91 -12.30 -10.65 -4.84
N VAL A 92 -12.24 -11.98 -4.93
CA VAL A 92 -10.99 -12.73 -4.76
C VAL A 92 -10.01 -12.43 -5.89
N GLU A 93 -10.50 -12.34 -7.13
CA GLU A 93 -9.67 -11.98 -8.28
C GLU A 93 -9.15 -10.54 -8.15
N GLU A 94 -10.02 -9.57 -7.85
CA GLU A 94 -9.65 -8.17 -7.61
C GLU A 94 -8.58 -8.05 -6.50
N GLN A 95 -8.79 -8.72 -5.37
CA GLN A 95 -7.84 -8.74 -4.27
C GLN A 95 -6.49 -9.35 -4.67
N SER A 96 -6.48 -10.38 -5.51
CA SER A 96 -5.23 -11.00 -5.98
C SER A 96 -4.39 -10.09 -6.87
N LEU A 97 -5.03 -9.11 -7.51
CA LEU A 97 -4.40 -8.12 -8.38
C LEU A 97 -3.95 -6.86 -7.61
N ASP A 98 -4.44 -6.64 -6.38
CA ASP A 98 -4.07 -5.50 -5.56
C ASP A 98 -2.63 -5.65 -5.00
N PRO A 99 -1.66 -4.84 -5.49
CA PRO A 99 -0.26 -4.91 -5.04
C PRO A 99 -0.08 -4.53 -3.55
N LEU A 100 -1.05 -3.82 -2.97
CA LEU A 100 -1.06 -3.42 -1.56
C LEU A 100 -1.60 -4.52 -0.65
N PHE A 101 -2.33 -5.49 -1.21
CA PHE A 101 -2.92 -6.60 -0.47
C PHE A 101 -1.97 -7.80 -0.33
N SER A 102 -0.89 -7.82 -1.11
CA SER A 102 0.15 -8.83 -0.99
C SER A 102 0.96 -8.60 0.30
N ASP A 103 1.02 -9.63 1.16
CA ASP A 103 1.94 -9.73 2.32
C ASP A 103 3.42 -9.44 1.97
N LYS A 104 3.78 -9.41 0.68
CA LYS A 104 5.15 -9.14 0.20
C LYS A 104 5.49 -7.67 0.07
N THR A 105 4.51 -6.76 0.05
CA THR A 105 4.84 -5.33 0.07
C THR A 105 4.99 -4.98 1.54
N ASN A 106 6.19 -5.20 2.09
CA ASN A 106 6.49 -4.79 3.46
C ASN A 106 6.59 -3.26 3.49
N VAL A 107 5.43 -2.60 3.41
CA VAL A 107 5.26 -1.15 3.50
C VAL A 107 5.94 -0.63 4.77
N MET A 108 6.01 -1.46 5.81
CA MET A 108 6.72 -1.16 7.04
C MET A 108 8.24 -1.15 6.85
N ASP A 109 8.83 -2.05 6.07
CA ASP A 109 10.26 -1.99 5.70
C ASP A 109 10.56 -0.74 4.87
N ILE A 110 9.73 -0.42 3.88
CA ILE A 110 9.90 0.80 3.07
C ILE A 110 9.81 2.06 3.96
N ALA A 111 8.88 2.07 4.91
CA ALA A 111 8.74 3.17 5.87
C ALA A 111 9.96 3.28 6.80
N ASN A 112 10.51 2.15 7.25
CA ASN A 112 11.70 2.11 8.09
C ASN A 112 12.95 2.57 7.35
N ASP A 113 13.14 2.13 6.11
CA ASP A 113 14.26 2.55 5.25
C ASP A 113 14.19 4.05 4.96
N LEU A 114 13.00 4.55 4.60
CA LEU A 114 12.79 5.98 4.36
C LEU A 114 13.04 6.81 5.62
N THR A 115 12.57 6.33 6.78
CA THR A 115 12.78 7.00 8.08
C THR A 115 14.27 7.06 8.42
N THR A 116 15.00 5.97 8.19
CA THR A 116 16.45 5.89 8.43
C THR A 116 17.22 6.82 7.50
N ALA A 117 16.88 6.83 6.20
CA ALA A 117 17.45 7.73 5.22
C ALA A 117 17.23 9.20 5.61
N LYS A 118 15.99 9.60 5.92
CA LYS A 118 15.67 10.97 6.35
C LYS A 118 16.41 11.38 7.63
N LYS A 119 16.54 10.48 8.60
CA LYS A 119 17.28 10.76 9.84
C LYS A 119 18.76 11.04 9.58
N SER A 120 19.39 10.25 8.71
CA SER A 120 20.80 10.46 8.33
C SER A 120 21.01 11.76 7.54
N GLU A 121 20.08 12.11 6.66
CA GLU A 121 20.08 13.37 5.91
C GLU A 121 19.98 14.57 6.88
N ILE A 122 19.05 14.52 7.84
CA ILE A 122 18.91 15.57 8.86
C ILE A 122 20.21 15.74 9.64
N GLN A 123 20.83 14.65 10.09
CA GLN A 123 22.10 14.72 10.83
C GLN A 123 23.21 15.36 9.99
N LYS A 124 23.31 15.00 8.71
CA LYS A 124 24.30 15.59 7.78
C LYS A 124 24.06 17.08 7.60
N LEU A 125 22.81 17.49 7.34
CA LEU A 125 22.45 18.89 7.17
C LEU A 125 22.69 19.71 8.44
N SER A 126 22.36 19.19 9.62
CA SER A 126 22.66 19.83 10.91
C SER A 126 24.15 20.05 11.11
N SER A 127 25.00 19.05 10.76
CA SER A 127 26.45 19.20 10.87
C SER A 127 27.02 20.27 9.93
N LEU A 128 26.48 20.35 8.70
CA LEU A 128 26.88 21.35 7.71
C LEU A 128 26.46 22.76 8.15
N LEU A 129 25.24 22.89 8.68
CA LEU A 129 24.73 24.15 9.22
C LEU A 129 25.59 24.65 10.38
N GLN A 130 25.88 23.80 11.36
CA GLN A 130 26.72 24.15 12.51
C GLN A 130 28.11 24.64 12.08
N ARG A 131 28.71 24.00 11.07
CA ARG A 131 30.00 24.42 10.53
C ARG A 131 29.92 25.78 9.83
N ALA A 132 28.86 26.02 9.06
CA ALA A 132 28.66 27.31 8.39
C ALA A 132 28.43 28.45 9.41
N GLU A 133 27.65 28.18 10.46
CA GLU A 133 27.42 29.13 11.55
C GLU A 133 28.71 29.47 12.31
N GLU A 134 29.58 28.49 12.54
CA GLU A 134 30.90 28.71 13.15
C GLU A 134 31.79 29.57 12.26
N GLN A 135 31.82 29.30 10.95
CA GLN A 135 32.58 30.13 9.99
C GLN A 135 32.05 31.56 9.93
N ASN A 136 30.73 31.75 9.96
CA ASN A 136 30.13 33.08 10.02
C ASN A 136 30.54 33.83 11.30
N ARG A 137 30.48 33.18 12.47
CA ARG A 137 30.92 33.78 13.75
C ARG A 137 32.39 34.20 13.71
N GLN A 138 33.26 33.38 13.14
CA GLN A 138 34.68 33.72 12.98
C GLN A 138 34.89 34.90 12.03
N MET A 139 34.11 34.96 10.95
CA MET A 139 34.17 36.05 9.98
C MET A 139 33.67 37.36 10.57
N GLU A 140 32.56 37.34 11.31
CA GLU A 140 32.04 38.51 12.05
C GLU A 140 33.06 39.02 13.06
N ALA A 141 33.67 38.14 13.86
CA ALA A 141 34.71 38.52 14.82
C ALA A 141 35.91 39.20 14.14
N ARG A 142 36.29 38.71 12.95
CA ARG A 142 37.37 39.30 12.15
C ARG A 142 36.98 40.66 11.58
N ILE A 143 35.75 40.84 11.11
CA ILE A 143 35.22 42.12 10.62
C ILE A 143 35.24 43.15 11.76
N ASP A 144 34.82 42.78 12.96
CA ASP A 144 34.79 43.68 14.11
C ASP A 144 36.20 44.09 14.57
N LEU A 145 37.17 43.17 14.54
CA LEU A 145 38.58 43.49 14.83
C LEU A 145 39.13 44.53 13.85
N LEU A 146 38.93 44.30 12.54
CA LEU A 146 39.38 45.21 11.49
C LEU A 146 38.72 46.58 11.59
N ARG A 147 37.43 46.63 11.93
CA ARG A 147 36.69 47.87 12.15
C ARG A 147 37.29 48.67 13.32
N LYS A 148 37.59 48.03 14.46
CA LYS A 148 38.26 48.68 15.61
C LYS A 148 39.64 49.23 15.25
N GLN A 149 40.47 48.43 14.57
CA GLN A 149 41.82 48.84 14.18
C GLN A 149 41.79 50.04 13.21
N THR A 150 40.86 50.06 12.25
CA THR A 150 40.68 51.19 11.33
C THR A 150 40.31 52.47 12.07
N GLN A 151 39.46 52.36 13.10
CA GLN A 151 39.02 53.48 13.92
C GLN A 151 40.15 54.02 14.81
N GLU A 152 41.01 53.16 15.34
CA GLU A 152 42.23 53.54 16.07
C GLU A 152 43.25 54.26 15.17
N VAL A 153 43.48 53.75 13.95
CA VAL A 153 44.39 54.39 12.97
C VAL A 153 43.88 55.77 12.57
N SER A 154 42.58 55.92 12.33
CA SER A 154 41.97 57.24 12.09
C SER A 154 42.12 58.19 13.28
N GLY A 155 41.96 57.69 14.51
CA GLY A 155 42.20 58.48 15.73
C GLY A 155 43.66 58.91 15.89
N THR A 156 44.63 58.07 15.49
CA THR A 156 46.05 58.46 15.49
C THR A 156 46.39 59.45 14.38
N ALA A 157 45.78 59.33 13.20
CA ALA A 157 45.95 60.28 12.12
C ALA A 157 45.46 61.69 12.49
N ASP A 158 44.33 61.80 13.20
CA ASP A 158 43.82 63.08 13.73
C ASP A 158 44.78 63.71 14.75
N ARG A 159 45.41 62.90 15.61
CA ARG A 159 46.40 63.38 16.60
C ARG A 159 47.70 63.83 15.94
N VAL A 160 48.14 63.12 14.90
CA VAL A 160 49.32 63.50 14.09
C VAL A 160 49.05 64.79 13.32
N GLN A 161 47.84 64.97 12.79
CA GLN A 161 47.45 66.21 12.12
C GLN A 161 47.46 67.39 13.10
N LYS A 162 46.87 67.24 14.29
CA LYS A 162 46.93 68.26 15.36
C LYS A 162 48.37 68.61 15.79
N LEU A 163 49.25 67.61 15.87
CA LEU A 163 50.66 67.84 16.18
C LEU A 163 51.37 68.62 15.06
N LYS A 164 51.11 68.25 13.81
CA LYS A 164 51.65 68.92 12.62
C LYS A 164 51.21 70.38 12.55
N ASP A 165 49.94 70.65 12.80
CA ASP A 165 49.39 72.00 12.84
C ASP A 165 50.01 72.81 14.00
N GLY A 166 50.27 72.17 15.15
CA GLY A 166 50.98 72.78 16.28
C GLY A 166 52.46 73.09 16.01
N ILE A 167 53.19 72.22 15.29
CA ILE A 167 54.61 72.44 14.93
C ILE A 167 54.74 73.49 13.81
N SER A 168 53.79 73.55 12.87
CA SER A 168 53.77 74.58 11.82
C SER A 168 53.67 76.00 12.41
N GLY A 169 52.89 76.17 13.49
CA GLY A 169 52.77 77.45 14.20
C GLY A 169 54.06 77.92 14.90
N TYR A 170 55.03 77.03 15.16
CA TYR A 170 56.33 77.40 15.75
C TYR A 170 57.36 77.83 14.70
N PHE A 171 57.24 77.40 13.44
CA PHE A 171 58.19 77.73 12.37
C PHE A 171 57.84 79.01 11.60
N GLU A 172 56.59 79.50 11.66
CA GLU A 172 56.18 80.77 11.04
C GLU A 172 56.53 82.02 11.87
N GLY A 173 57.26 81.87 12.99
CA GLY A 173 57.51 82.95 13.95
C GLY A 173 58.84 83.70 13.85
N ASN A 174 59.78 83.34 12.95
CA ASN A 174 61.17 83.83 13.05
C ASN A 174 61.82 84.37 11.76
N ASP A 175 61.07 85.06 10.90
CA ASP A 175 61.66 85.94 9.88
C ASP A 175 61.03 87.34 9.93
N LYS A 176 61.49 88.15 10.88
CA LYS A 176 61.47 89.62 10.78
C LYS A 176 62.79 90.21 11.25
N LEU A 177 63.66 90.57 10.31
CA LEU A 177 64.66 91.62 10.47
C LEU A 177 64.12 92.91 9.82
N PRO A 178 64.23 94.09 10.47
CA PRO A 178 63.76 95.38 9.97
C PRO A 178 64.84 96.13 9.13
N PRO A 179 64.53 97.30 8.53
CA PRO A 179 65.08 97.73 7.23
C PRO A 179 66.35 98.60 7.30
N ILE A 180 67.26 98.44 6.33
CA ILE A 180 67.67 99.35 5.23
C ILE A 180 68.82 98.65 4.49
#